data_AF-A0A0A1MJ17-F1
#
_entry.id   AF-A0A0A1MJ17-F1
#
_cell.length_a   1.000
_cell.length_b   1.000
_cell.length_c   1.000
_cell.angle_alpha   90.00
_cell.angle_beta   90.00
_cell.angle_gamma   90.00
#
_symmetry.space_group_name_H-M   'P 1'
#
loop_
_entity.id
_entity.type
_entity.pdbx_description
1 polymer ?
#
loop_
_entity_poly.entity_id
_entity_poly.type
_entity_poly.pdbx_seq_one_letter_code
_entity_poly.pdbx_strand_id
1 'polypeptide(L)'
;MYLLEEYKDFPPDLQKYVPDYEFFLYDVSGYKDENVQLNVFLRIILMVFRDIRKKDIHAMVNTIYQAVDYLRQLQDQARATAYLKTLFYYIFRVQRHLTKKQFYDIIDHIGNTYQEGSELTMTLAEIFRNEGKEEGRAEGIANTTIRLITKFVAPPSEDIKKKIHEQEISTLEAIIDHIDELETIEDVKQYLK
;
A
#
# COMPACT_ATOMS: atom_id res chain seq x y z
N MET A 1 27.77 7.13 17.47
CA MET A 1 29.13 7.01 16.89
C MET A 1 29.14 7.83 15.62
N TYR A 2 29.88 8.95 15.58
CA TYR A 2 29.95 9.80 14.40
C TYR A 2 30.70 9.03 13.31
N LEU A 3 30.06 8.75 12.17
CA LEU A 3 30.68 7.95 11.09
C LEU A 3 31.81 8.69 10.37
N LEU A 4 32.13 9.92 10.76
CA LEU A 4 33.18 10.76 10.19
C LEU A 4 33.99 11.39 11.32
N GLU A 5 34.78 10.58 12.03
CA GLU A 5 35.85 11.10 12.91
C GLU A 5 36.82 12.02 12.14
N GLU A 6 36.88 11.87 10.81
CA GLU A 6 37.71 12.62 9.86
C GLU A 6 36.97 13.80 9.19
N TYR A 7 35.79 14.23 9.66
CA TYR A 7 35.07 15.38 9.08
C TYR A 7 35.96 16.64 8.99
N LYS A 8 36.83 16.81 10.00
CA LYS A 8 37.77 17.94 10.09
C LYS A 8 38.92 17.87 9.08
N ASP A 9 39.14 16.71 8.46
CA ASP A 9 40.22 16.50 7.49
C ASP A 9 39.78 16.78 6.04
N PHE A 10 38.49 17.04 5.81
CA PHE A 10 38.02 17.46 4.49
C PHE A 10 38.46 18.89 4.16
N PRO A 11 38.85 19.16 2.90
CA PRO A 11 39.07 20.51 2.41
C PRO A 11 37.86 21.43 2.69
N PRO A 12 38.06 22.70 3.06
CA PRO A 12 36.98 23.62 3.43
C PRO A 12 35.88 23.75 2.37
N ASP A 13 36.26 23.64 1.10
CA ASP A 13 35.33 23.74 -0.04
C ASP A 13 34.37 22.54 -0.16
N LEU A 14 34.74 21.39 0.42
CA LEU A 14 33.93 20.17 0.42
C LEU A 14 33.04 20.05 1.66
N GLN A 15 33.45 20.65 2.79
CA GLN A 15 32.69 20.59 4.06
C GLN A 15 31.26 21.12 3.92
N LYS A 16 31.03 22.13 3.05
CA LYS A 16 29.69 22.70 2.79
C LYS A 16 28.71 21.76 2.09
N TYR A 17 29.20 20.65 1.52
CA TYR A 17 28.40 19.64 0.83
C TYR A 17 28.27 18.34 1.63
N VAL A 18 28.98 18.21 2.75
CA VAL A 18 28.88 17.05 3.64
C VAL A 18 27.75 17.29 4.62
N PRO A 19 26.67 16.49 4.58
CA PRO A 19 25.54 16.70 5.47
C PRO A 19 25.90 16.38 6.92
N ASP A 20 25.60 17.29 7.84
CA ASP A 20 25.73 17.09 9.29
C ASP A 20 24.48 16.40 9.82
N TYR A 21 24.44 15.07 9.71
CA TYR A 21 23.37 14.25 10.28
C TYR A 21 23.91 13.41 11.44
N GLU A 22 23.24 13.50 12.58
CA GLU A 22 23.47 12.62 13.72
C GLU A 22 22.69 11.31 13.52
N PHE A 23 23.39 10.21 13.31
CA PHE A 23 22.78 8.88 13.16
C PHE A 23 22.83 8.12 14.48
N PHE A 24 21.67 7.63 14.94
CA PHE A 24 21.59 6.58 15.96
C PHE A 24 21.92 5.22 15.32
N LEU A 25 23.20 4.86 15.31
CA LEU A 25 23.64 3.51 14.96
C LEU A 25 23.59 2.65 16.23
N TYR A 26 22.63 1.73 16.26
CA TYR A 26 22.53 0.71 17.30
C TYR A 26 23.38 -0.50 16.92
N ASP A 27 24.35 -0.85 17.76
CA ASP A 27 25.06 -2.12 17.64
C ASP A 27 24.15 -3.24 18.16
N VAL A 28 23.58 -3.99 17.22
CA VAL A 28 22.68 -5.11 17.54
C VAL A 28 23.41 -6.42 17.84
N SER A 29 24.76 -6.44 17.78
CA SER A 29 25.56 -7.66 18.00
C SER A 29 25.53 -8.17 19.45
N GLY A 30 25.27 -7.27 20.42
CA GLY A 30 25.18 -7.59 21.84
C GLY A 30 23.79 -8.00 22.34
N TYR A 31 22.76 -7.98 21.47
CA TYR A 31 21.43 -8.44 21.83
C TYR A 31 21.45 -9.96 21.94
N LYS A 32 21.19 -10.49 23.13
CA LYS A 32 20.92 -11.93 23.28
C LYS A 32 19.72 -12.30 22.41
N ASP A 33 19.73 -13.50 21.85
CA ASP A 33 18.66 -14.07 21.00
C ASP A 33 17.27 -14.06 21.67
N GLU A 34 17.13 -13.63 22.91
CA GLU A 34 15.87 -13.40 23.61
C GLU A 34 14.91 -12.44 22.83
N ASN A 35 15.42 -11.66 21.87
CA ASN A 35 14.63 -10.84 20.92
C ASN A 35 14.54 -11.41 19.48
N VAL A 36 14.58 -12.75 19.29
CA VAL A 36 14.39 -13.39 17.97
C VAL A 36 13.18 -12.81 17.21
N GLN A 37 12.09 -12.48 17.91
CA GLN A 37 10.86 -11.96 17.29
C GLN A 37 11.06 -10.60 16.58
N LEU A 38 11.81 -9.67 17.18
CA LEU A 38 12.07 -8.35 16.58
C LEU A 38 13.05 -8.47 15.40
N ASN A 39 14.02 -9.38 15.50
CA ASN A 39 14.95 -9.69 14.41
C ASN A 39 14.21 -10.30 13.19
N VAL A 40 13.29 -11.23 13.44
CA VAL A 40 12.44 -11.84 12.39
C VAL A 40 11.61 -10.78 11.66
N PHE A 41 10.95 -9.88 12.39
CA PHE A 41 10.11 -8.84 11.78
C PHE A 41 10.93 -7.87 10.92
N LEU A 42 12.04 -7.36 11.47
CA LEU A 42 12.92 -6.45 10.72
C LEU A 42 13.46 -7.11 9.46
N ARG A 43 13.85 -8.39 9.55
CA ARG A 43 14.28 -9.18 8.40
C ARG A 43 13.20 -9.28 7.33
N ILE A 44 11.95 -9.54 7.71
CA ILE A 44 10.82 -9.61 6.77
C ILE A 44 10.58 -8.27 6.08
N ILE A 45 10.54 -7.16 6.84
CA ILE A 45 10.35 -5.82 6.27
C ILE A 45 11.45 -5.49 5.27
N LEU A 46 12.71 -5.67 5.65
CA LEU A 46 13.85 -5.36 4.79
C LEU A 46 13.84 -6.23 3.52
N MET A 47 13.48 -7.50 3.63
CA MET A 47 13.32 -8.39 2.48
C MET A 47 12.20 -7.89 1.54
N VAL A 48 11.03 -7.56 2.08
CA VAL A 48 9.92 -7.03 1.27
C VAL A 48 10.29 -5.71 0.63
N PHE A 49 10.89 -4.77 1.35
CA PHE A 49 11.30 -3.47 0.78
C PHE A 49 12.35 -3.62 -0.32
N ARG A 50 13.29 -4.56 -0.18
CA ARG A 50 14.27 -4.88 -1.20
C ARG A 50 13.63 -5.44 -2.46
N ASP A 51 12.66 -6.35 -2.29
CA ASP A 51 12.14 -7.15 -3.40
C ASP A 51 10.90 -6.53 -4.07
N ILE A 52 10.14 -5.68 -3.39
CA ILE A 52 8.90 -5.06 -3.91
C ILE A 52 9.14 -4.12 -5.11
N ARG A 53 10.36 -3.59 -5.25
CA ARG A 53 10.74 -2.73 -6.39
C ARG A 53 11.27 -3.53 -7.58
N LYS A 54 11.45 -4.85 -7.45
CA LYS A 54 11.93 -5.68 -8.54
C LYS A 54 10.82 -5.84 -9.58
N LYS A 55 11.20 -5.82 -10.86
CA LYS A 55 10.27 -6.04 -11.99
C LYS A 55 9.79 -7.50 -12.06
N ASP A 56 10.49 -8.42 -11.41
CA ASP A 56 10.15 -9.84 -11.39
C ASP A 56 9.14 -10.14 -10.28
N ILE A 57 7.92 -10.48 -10.67
CA ILE A 57 6.83 -10.86 -9.78
C ILE A 57 7.12 -12.17 -9.04
N HIS A 58 7.88 -13.11 -9.63
CA HIS A 58 8.21 -14.39 -8.99
C HIS A 58 9.15 -14.18 -7.79
N ALA A 59 10.09 -13.25 -7.90
CA ALA A 59 10.93 -12.85 -6.78
C ALA A 59 10.08 -12.35 -5.60
N MET A 60 9.05 -11.53 -5.87
CA MET A 60 8.16 -11.01 -4.84
C MET A 60 7.32 -12.12 -4.19
N VAL A 61 6.76 -13.05 -4.99
CA VAL A 61 6.00 -14.20 -4.47
C VAL A 61 6.88 -15.07 -3.56
N ASN A 62 8.12 -15.34 -3.95
CA ASN A 62 9.07 -16.07 -3.10
C ASN A 62 9.38 -15.33 -1.80
N THR A 63 9.51 -14.00 -1.83
CA THR A 63 9.69 -13.19 -0.63
C THR A 63 8.48 -13.30 0.31
N ILE A 64 7.26 -13.36 -0.23
CA ILE A 64 6.05 -13.59 0.56
C ILE A 64 6.08 -14.95 1.25
N TYR A 65 6.42 -16.02 0.52
CA TYR A 65 6.52 -17.36 1.10
C TYR A 65 7.57 -17.41 2.21
N GLN A 66 8.75 -16.84 2.00
CA GLN A 66 9.78 -16.75 3.04
C GLN A 66 9.31 -15.95 4.26
N ALA A 67 8.56 -14.86 4.05
CA ALA A 67 8.00 -14.08 5.15
C ALA A 67 6.99 -14.89 5.98
N VAL A 68 6.10 -15.63 5.33
CA VAL A 68 5.15 -16.53 5.99
C VAL A 68 5.88 -17.61 6.79
N ASP A 69 6.92 -18.22 6.22
CA ASP A 69 7.75 -19.24 6.90
C ASP A 69 8.47 -18.70 8.13
N TYR A 70 8.97 -17.46 8.09
CA TYR A 70 9.59 -16.82 9.26
C TYR A 70 8.55 -16.49 10.34
N LEU A 71 7.35 -16.03 9.96
CA LEU A 71 6.30 -15.69 10.92
C LEU A 71 5.72 -16.92 11.61
N ARG A 72 5.70 -18.08 10.94
CA ARG A 72 5.35 -19.38 11.54
C ARG A 72 6.25 -19.74 12.74
N GLN A 73 7.49 -19.26 12.77
CA GLN A 73 8.43 -19.57 13.85
C GLN A 73 8.19 -18.73 15.12
N LEU A 74 7.28 -17.75 15.07
CA LEU A 74 6.95 -16.94 16.24
C LEU A 74 6.09 -17.74 17.22
N GLN A 75 6.37 -17.62 18.52
CA GLN A 75 5.54 -18.23 19.55
C GLN A 75 4.18 -17.54 19.71
N ASP A 76 4.14 -16.22 19.47
CA ASP A 76 2.91 -15.42 19.55
C ASP A 76 2.23 -15.35 18.18
N GLN A 77 1.29 -16.27 17.96
CA GLN A 77 0.53 -16.39 16.71
C GLN A 77 -0.38 -15.18 16.46
N ALA A 78 -0.86 -14.49 17.51
CA ALA A 78 -1.68 -13.29 17.35
C ALA A 78 -0.87 -12.12 16.78
N ARG A 79 0.38 -11.93 17.26
CA ARG A 79 1.31 -10.95 16.69
C ARG A 79 1.70 -11.30 15.26
N ALA A 80 2.02 -12.56 14.99
CA ALA A 80 2.34 -13.04 13.65
C ALA A 80 1.20 -12.77 12.64
N THR A 81 -0.06 -13.00 13.05
CA THR A 81 -1.26 -12.66 12.27
C THR A 81 -1.37 -11.15 12.01
N ALA A 82 -1.16 -10.30 13.01
CA ALA A 82 -1.19 -8.84 12.84
C ALA A 82 -0.09 -8.35 11.87
N TYR A 83 1.10 -8.97 11.93
CA TYR A 83 2.19 -8.67 11.01
C TYR A 83 1.90 -9.11 9.58
N LEU A 84 1.39 -10.33 9.37
CA LEU A 84 0.96 -10.80 8.05
C LEU A 84 -0.08 -9.85 7.46
N LYS A 85 -1.09 -9.45 8.24
CA LYS A 85 -2.13 -8.50 7.80
C LYS A 85 -1.52 -7.18 7.31
N THR A 86 -0.60 -6.61 8.09
CA THR A 86 0.09 -5.37 7.73
C THR A 86 0.95 -5.51 6.47
N LEU A 87 1.67 -6.64 6.36
CA LEU A 87 2.54 -6.95 5.24
C LEU A 87 1.73 -7.05 3.94
N PHE A 88 0.63 -7.80 3.95
CA PHE A 88 -0.22 -7.99 2.78
C PHE A 88 -0.91 -6.69 2.36
N TYR A 89 -1.42 -5.92 3.31
CA TYR A 89 -2.00 -4.61 3.01
C TYR A 89 -1.00 -3.71 2.26
N TYR A 90 0.26 -3.68 2.71
CA TYR A 90 1.31 -2.92 2.03
C TYR A 90 1.65 -3.49 0.65
N ILE A 91 1.87 -4.80 0.55
CA ILE A 91 2.25 -5.46 -0.70
C ILE A 91 1.18 -5.26 -1.77
N PHE A 92 -0.09 -5.47 -1.47
CA PHE A 92 -1.16 -5.35 -2.47
C PHE A 92 -1.43 -3.90 -2.87
N ARG A 93 -1.20 -2.93 -1.98
CA ARG A 93 -1.30 -1.52 -2.33
C ARG A 93 -0.20 -1.05 -3.28
N VAL A 94 1.01 -1.59 -3.13
CA VAL A 94 2.18 -1.18 -3.92
C VAL A 94 2.32 -2.00 -5.19
N GLN A 95 2.08 -3.32 -5.13
CA GLN A 95 2.28 -4.23 -6.26
C GLN A 95 1.01 -4.39 -7.09
N ARG A 96 0.81 -3.48 -8.05
CA ARG A 96 -0.37 -3.44 -8.94
C ARG A 96 -0.40 -4.52 -10.02
N HIS A 97 0.67 -5.31 -10.16
CA HIS A 97 0.81 -6.31 -11.23
C HIS A 97 0.60 -7.76 -10.77
N LEU A 98 0.15 -7.98 -9.53
CA LEU A 98 -0.11 -9.32 -9.04
C LEU A 98 -1.40 -9.86 -9.67
N THR A 99 -1.29 -10.99 -10.38
CA THR A 99 -2.45 -11.59 -11.05
C THR A 99 -3.40 -12.23 -10.03
N LYS A 100 -4.69 -12.33 -10.37
CA LYS A 100 -5.68 -13.04 -9.54
C LYS A 100 -5.26 -14.46 -9.18
N LYS A 101 -4.61 -15.17 -10.11
CA LYS A 101 -4.09 -16.52 -9.87
C LYS A 101 -3.00 -16.51 -8.79
N GLN A 102 -2.00 -15.65 -8.92
CA GLN A 102 -0.92 -15.52 -7.92
C GLN A 102 -1.45 -15.13 -6.54
N PHE A 103 -2.49 -14.31 -6.50
CA PHE A 103 -3.16 -13.97 -5.25
C PHE A 103 -3.74 -15.21 -4.57
N TYR A 104 -4.50 -16.04 -5.30
CA TYR A 104 -5.05 -17.27 -4.74
C TYR A 104 -3.95 -18.26 -4.35
N ASP A 105 -2.90 -18.42 -5.17
CA ASP A 105 -1.77 -19.30 -4.83
C ASP A 105 -1.11 -18.88 -3.49
N ILE A 106 -0.98 -17.58 -3.24
CA ILE A 106 -0.47 -17.03 -1.98
C ILE A 106 -1.43 -17.32 -0.82
N ILE A 107 -2.72 -17.06 -1.01
CA ILE A 107 -3.74 -17.28 0.01
C ILE A 107 -3.81 -18.76 0.39
N ASP A 108 -3.82 -19.66 -0.58
CA ASP A 108 -3.83 -21.10 -0.36
C ASP A 108 -2.56 -21.55 0.35
N HIS A 109 -1.40 -21.00 -0.02
CA HIS A 109 -0.14 -21.31 0.66
C HIS A 109 -0.17 -20.92 2.15
N ILE A 110 -0.67 -19.72 2.48
CA ILE A 110 -0.81 -19.28 3.88
C ILE A 110 -1.77 -20.19 4.64
N GLY A 111 -2.94 -20.48 4.05
CA GLY A 111 -3.97 -21.30 4.66
C GLY A 111 -3.50 -22.71 5.02
N ASN A 112 -2.58 -23.27 4.22
CA ASN A 112 -2.04 -24.61 4.41
C ASN A 112 -0.75 -24.66 5.25
N THR A 113 -0.02 -23.55 5.39
CA THR A 113 1.32 -23.52 6.03
C THR A 113 1.26 -23.02 7.47
N TYR A 114 0.24 -22.25 7.82
CA TYR A 114 0.09 -21.59 9.12
C TYR A 114 -1.19 -22.10 9.81
N GLN A 115 -1.11 -22.46 11.09
CA GLN A 115 -2.22 -23.10 11.80
C GLN A 115 -3.45 -22.18 11.87
N GLU A 116 -3.24 -20.90 12.13
CA GLU A 116 -4.24 -19.82 12.08
C GLU A 116 -4.36 -19.22 10.67
N GLY A 117 -3.70 -19.82 9.67
CA GLY A 117 -3.59 -19.33 8.31
C GLY A 117 -4.93 -19.28 7.60
N SER A 118 -5.79 -20.27 7.85
CA SER A 118 -7.14 -20.30 7.29
C SER A 118 -8.02 -19.17 7.79
N GLU A 119 -7.86 -18.74 9.05
CA GLU A 119 -8.65 -17.62 9.61
C GLU A 119 -8.14 -16.28 9.10
N LEU A 120 -6.81 -16.13 9.04
CA LEU A 120 -6.16 -14.95 8.46
C LEU A 120 -6.53 -14.76 6.99
N THR A 121 -6.50 -15.82 6.18
CA THR A 121 -6.81 -15.75 4.75
C THR A 121 -8.29 -15.42 4.53
N MET A 122 -9.20 -15.96 5.33
CA MET A 122 -10.61 -15.59 5.30
C MET A 122 -10.79 -14.10 5.59
N THR A 123 -10.11 -13.59 6.63
CA THR A 123 -10.15 -12.18 7.01
C THR A 123 -9.60 -11.27 5.90
N LEU A 124 -8.46 -11.62 5.30
CA LEU A 124 -7.87 -10.86 4.20
C LEU A 124 -8.78 -10.86 2.96
N ALA A 125 -9.35 -12.02 2.61
CA ALA A 125 -10.28 -12.14 1.50
C ALA A 125 -11.54 -11.29 1.72
N GLU A 126 -12.07 -11.23 2.93
CA GLU A 126 -13.22 -10.39 3.28
C GLU A 126 -12.90 -8.90 3.18
N ILE A 127 -11.74 -8.46 3.70
CA ILE A 127 -11.28 -7.07 3.59
C ILE A 127 -11.19 -6.66 2.13
N PHE A 128 -10.45 -7.40 1.30
CA PHE A 128 -10.27 -7.04 -0.11
C PHE A 128 -11.57 -7.13 -0.92
N ARG A 129 -12.48 -8.05 -0.57
CA ARG A 129 -13.80 -8.11 -1.18
C ARG A 129 -14.63 -6.86 -0.86
N ASN A 130 -14.56 -6.37 0.38
CA ASN A 130 -15.28 -5.17 0.78
C ASN A 130 -14.64 -3.92 0.17
N GLU A 131 -13.32 -3.80 0.18
CA GLU A 131 -12.60 -2.71 -0.52
C GLU A 131 -12.96 -2.68 -2.01
N GLY A 132 -12.93 -3.82 -2.70
CA GLY A 132 -13.28 -3.88 -4.12
C GLY A 132 -14.75 -3.54 -4.42
N LYS A 133 -15.68 -3.81 -3.48
CA LYS A 133 -17.08 -3.36 -3.61
C LYS A 133 -17.20 -1.85 -3.48
N GLU A 134 -16.52 -1.26 -2.50
CA GLU A 134 -16.53 0.19 -2.28
C GLU A 134 -15.88 0.94 -3.45
N GLU A 135 -14.71 0.49 -3.91
CA GLU A 135 -14.04 1.04 -5.10
C GLU A 135 -14.91 0.91 -6.34
N GLY A 136 -15.54 -0.25 -6.57
CA GLY A 136 -16.44 -0.47 -7.70
C GLY A 136 -17.70 0.41 -7.64
N ARG A 137 -18.25 0.66 -6.44
CA ARG A 137 -19.36 1.61 -6.26
C ARG A 137 -18.92 3.03 -6.60
N ALA A 138 -17.77 3.47 -6.08
CA ALA A 138 -17.23 4.80 -6.35
C ALA A 138 -16.97 5.01 -7.85
N GLU A 139 -16.31 4.06 -8.50
CA GLU A 139 -16.03 4.11 -9.94
C GLU A 139 -17.34 4.12 -10.77
N GLY A 140 -18.32 3.31 -10.38
CA GLY A 140 -19.64 3.29 -11.04
C GLY A 140 -20.38 4.62 -10.96
N ILE A 141 -20.36 5.28 -9.80
CA ILE A 141 -20.99 6.60 -9.59
C ILE A 141 -20.24 7.68 -10.36
N ALA A 142 -18.90 7.68 -10.34
CA ALA A 142 -18.07 8.62 -11.10
C ALA A 142 -18.34 8.51 -12.61
N ASN A 143 -18.35 7.29 -13.15
CA ASN A 143 -18.66 7.04 -14.57
C ASN A 143 -20.07 7.48 -14.94
N THR A 144 -21.05 7.24 -14.05
CA THR A 144 -22.43 7.69 -14.24
C THR A 144 -22.51 9.21 -14.24
N THR A 145 -21.82 9.87 -13.32
CA THR A 145 -21.73 11.33 -13.23
C THR A 145 -21.15 11.93 -14.51
N ILE A 146 -20.01 11.41 -15.00
CA ILE A 146 -19.40 11.84 -16.27
C ILE A 146 -20.38 11.67 -17.44
N ARG A 147 -21.07 10.54 -17.51
CA ARG A 147 -22.05 10.25 -18.57
C ARG A 147 -23.23 11.22 -18.55
N LEU A 148 -23.70 11.58 -17.36
CA LEU A 148 -24.79 12.54 -17.16
C LEU A 148 -24.35 13.96 -17.53
N ILE A 149 -23.20 14.41 -17.04
CA ILE A 149 -22.60 15.71 -17.43
C ILE A 149 -22.44 15.80 -18.95
N THR A 150 -21.93 14.74 -19.57
CA THR A 150 -21.75 14.69 -21.04
C THR A 150 -23.08 14.83 -21.78
N LYS A 151 -24.18 14.31 -21.21
CA LYS A 151 -25.51 14.29 -21.84
C LYS A 151 -26.29 15.59 -21.64
N PHE A 152 -26.25 16.17 -20.44
CA PHE A 152 -27.08 17.31 -20.04
C PHE A 152 -26.34 18.65 -20.11
N VAL A 153 -25.01 18.65 -19.95
CA VAL A 153 -24.20 19.86 -19.88
C VAL A 153 -23.32 19.98 -21.12
N ALA A 154 -22.17 19.30 -21.14
CA ALA A 154 -21.24 19.22 -22.25
C ALA A 154 -20.19 18.12 -21.98
N PRO A 155 -19.46 17.62 -22.99
CA PRO A 155 -18.35 16.69 -22.77
C PRO A 155 -17.26 17.30 -21.87
N PRO A 156 -16.96 16.71 -20.69
CA PRO A 156 -15.94 17.24 -19.78
C PRO A 156 -14.52 16.93 -20.30
N SER A 157 -13.57 17.83 -20.00
CA SER A 157 -12.15 17.61 -20.25
C SER A 157 -11.58 16.46 -19.39
N GLU A 158 -10.42 15.91 -19.78
CA GLU A 158 -9.77 14.84 -19.02
C GLU A 158 -9.41 15.25 -17.58
N ASP A 159 -9.02 16.51 -17.37
CA ASP A 159 -8.73 17.03 -16.02
C ASP A 159 -9.97 16.97 -15.11
N ILE A 160 -11.14 17.29 -15.67
CA ILE A 160 -12.42 17.25 -14.94
C ILE A 160 -12.84 15.81 -14.66
N LYS A 161 -12.69 14.91 -15.64
CA LYS A 161 -12.97 13.48 -15.42
C LYS A 161 -12.11 12.91 -14.30
N LYS A 162 -10.82 13.26 -14.28
CA LYS A 162 -9.91 12.83 -13.21
C LYS A 162 -10.36 13.35 -11.85
N LYS A 163 -10.71 14.64 -11.75
CA LYS A 163 -11.26 15.22 -10.51
C LYS A 163 -12.55 14.51 -10.05
N ILE A 164 -13.42 14.13 -10.99
CA ILE A 164 -14.65 13.38 -10.68
C ILE A 164 -14.33 12.00 -10.10
N HIS A 165 -13.34 11.28 -10.64
CA HIS A 165 -12.92 9.98 -10.11
C HIS A 165 -12.27 10.06 -8.72
N GLU A 166 -11.69 11.21 -8.37
CA GLU A 166 -11.04 11.44 -7.07
C GLU A 166 -11.99 12.02 -6.02
N GLN A 167 -13.23 12.36 -6.40
CA GLN A 167 -14.17 13.06 -5.54
C GLN A 167 -14.99 12.12 -4.64
N GLU A 168 -15.40 12.63 -3.47
CA GLU A 168 -16.26 11.88 -2.56
C GLU A 168 -17.62 11.54 -3.18
N ILE A 169 -18.10 10.33 -2.90
CA ILE A 169 -19.38 9.80 -3.41
C ILE A 169 -20.55 10.76 -3.13
N SER A 170 -20.61 11.36 -1.95
CA SER A 170 -21.66 12.32 -1.55
C SER A 170 -21.72 13.54 -2.48
N THR A 171 -20.57 14.01 -2.95
CA THR A 171 -20.49 15.14 -3.88
C THR A 171 -20.92 14.72 -5.28
N LEU A 172 -20.56 13.51 -5.70
CA LEU A 172 -21.01 12.96 -6.98
C LEU A 172 -22.53 12.76 -7.00
N GLU A 173 -23.10 12.22 -5.92
CA GLU A 173 -24.55 12.09 -5.75
C GLU A 173 -25.23 13.47 -5.80
N ALA A 174 -24.66 14.50 -5.17
CA ALA A 174 -25.18 15.87 -5.27
C ALA A 174 -25.15 16.41 -6.71
N ILE A 175 -24.09 16.15 -7.48
CA ILE A 175 -24.03 16.54 -8.90
C ILE A 175 -25.11 15.80 -9.71
N ILE A 176 -25.32 14.50 -9.43
CA ILE A 176 -26.34 13.69 -10.10
C ILE A 176 -27.74 14.22 -9.80
N ASP A 177 -28.02 14.56 -8.55
CA ASP A 177 -29.34 15.01 -8.10
C ASP A 177 -29.75 16.37 -8.67
N HIS A 178 -28.79 17.24 -8.97
CA HIS A 178 -29.02 18.58 -9.52
C HIS A 178 -28.59 18.70 -11.00
N ILE A 179 -28.41 17.57 -11.70
CA ILE A 179 -27.82 17.56 -13.04
C ILE A 179 -28.61 18.40 -14.06
N ASP A 180 -29.93 18.47 -13.90
CA ASP A 180 -30.86 19.21 -14.74
C ASP A 180 -30.82 20.72 -14.49
N GLU A 181 -30.22 21.16 -13.38
CA GLU A 181 -30.00 22.57 -13.05
C GLU A 181 -28.64 23.09 -13.54
N LEU A 182 -27.73 22.20 -13.97
CA LEU A 182 -26.39 22.57 -14.43
C LEU A 182 -26.42 22.90 -15.93
N GLU A 183 -26.06 24.12 -16.31
CA GLU A 183 -26.05 24.56 -17.71
C GLU A 183 -24.66 24.50 -18.32
N THR A 184 -23.61 24.69 -17.52
CA THR A 184 -22.23 24.79 -17.98
C THR A 184 -21.27 23.91 -17.19
N ILE A 185 -20.12 23.63 -17.80
CA ILE A 185 -19.01 22.94 -17.12
C ILE A 185 -18.49 23.74 -15.91
N GLU A 186 -18.67 25.06 -15.90
CA GLU A 186 -18.26 25.88 -14.76
C GLU A 186 -19.14 25.61 -13.52
N ASP A 187 -20.42 25.31 -13.72
CA ASP A 187 -21.33 24.94 -12.63
C ASP A 187 -20.92 23.59 -12.02
N VAL A 188 -20.53 22.62 -12.85
CA VAL A 188 -19.97 21.33 -12.39
C VAL A 188 -18.70 21.55 -11.55
N LYS A 189 -17.81 22.45 -11.98
CA LYS A 189 -16.56 22.73 -11.26
C LYS A 189 -16.77 23.30 -9.85
N GLN A 190 -17.91 23.95 -9.58
CA GLN A 190 -18.20 24.46 -8.24
C GLN A 190 -18.32 23.34 -7.20
N TYR A 191 -18.66 22.12 -7.63
CA TYR A 191 -18.71 20.92 -6.80
C TYR A 191 -17.35 20.22 -6.66
N LEU A 192 -16.43 20.45 -7.59
CA LEU A 192 -15.14 19.78 -7.65
C LEU A 192 -14.08 20.62 -6.92
N LYS A 193 -13.71 20.19 -5.71
CA LYS A 193 -12.66 20.85 -4.92
C LYS A 193 -11.27 20.77 -5.59
#